data_AF-A0A9C7Z5C4-F1
#
_entry.id   AF-A0A9C7Z5C4-F1
#
_cell.length_a   1.000
_cell.length_b   1.000
_cell.length_c   1.000
_cell.angle_alpha   90.00
_cell.angle_beta   90.00
_cell.angle_gamma   90.00
#
_symmetry.space_group_name_H-M   'P 1'
#
loop_
_entity.id
_entity.type
_entity.pdbx_description
1 polymer ?
#
loop_
_entity_poly.entity_id
_entity_poly.type
_entity_poly.pdbx_seq_one_letter_code
_entity_poly.pdbx_strand_id
1 'polypeptide(L)'
;MSYLTHLECGYCGSTFNAETLHTVCPKCGKPLLARYDLESVKKSLGRDDLIERVASLWRYRELLPVREDANIVSLGEGYTPLIHAARSGARLGMERLFIKDEGLNPTGSFKACGLCMAISRAKELGVTEVVIPSAGNAAGAMSAYAARAGMKAHVFMPSDVPLPFRLECAAYGADVHLIDGLITDCGREAHAQAEKNRW
;
A
#
# COMPACT_ATOMS: atom_id res chain seq x y z
N MET A 1 3.99 -0.88 -19.20
CA MET A 1 2.91 -1.87 -19.03
C MET A 1 3.31 -2.85 -17.93
N SER A 2 2.39 -3.28 -17.06
CA SER A 2 2.66 -4.22 -15.97
C SER A 2 2.80 -5.66 -16.45
N TYR A 3 3.77 -6.41 -15.91
CA TYR A 3 3.98 -7.84 -16.15
C TYR A 3 3.38 -8.74 -15.05
N LEU A 4 2.41 -8.23 -14.28
CA LEU A 4 1.63 -9.05 -13.35
C LEU A 4 1.00 -10.23 -14.10
N THR A 5 1.04 -11.43 -13.53
CA THR A 5 0.44 -12.63 -14.16
C THR A 5 -0.76 -13.11 -13.36
N HIS A 6 -0.54 -13.41 -12.08
CA HIS A 6 -1.54 -13.98 -11.20
C HIS A 6 -1.26 -13.63 -9.74
N LEU A 7 -2.20 -13.97 -8.87
CA LEU A 7 -2.01 -13.98 -7.42
C LEU A 7 -1.78 -15.41 -6.95
N GLU A 8 -0.86 -15.60 -6.02
CA GLU A 8 -0.54 -16.91 -5.44
C GLU A 8 -0.63 -16.84 -3.93
N CYS A 9 -1.33 -17.78 -3.30
CA CYS A 9 -1.32 -17.87 -1.85
C CYS A 9 0.06 -18.34 -1.35
N GLY A 10 0.73 -17.49 -0.56
CA GLY A 10 2.05 -17.80 0.00
C GLY A 10 2.07 -18.94 1.01
N TYR A 11 0.91 -19.50 1.39
CA TYR A 11 0.79 -20.64 2.30
C TYR A 11 0.40 -21.94 1.59
N CYS A 12 -0.68 -21.95 0.80
CA CYS A 12 -1.19 -23.16 0.18
C CYS A 12 -0.89 -23.29 -1.33
N GLY A 13 -0.15 -22.35 -1.92
CA GLY A 13 0.28 -22.37 -3.32
C GLY A 13 -0.85 -22.24 -4.37
N SER A 14 -2.09 -22.02 -3.94
CA SER A 14 -3.21 -21.87 -4.88
C SER A 14 -3.09 -20.56 -5.67
N THR A 15 -3.37 -20.66 -6.97
CA THR A 15 -3.33 -19.55 -7.93
C THR A 15 -4.72 -18.95 -8.14
N PHE A 16 -4.77 -17.62 -8.28
CA PHE A 16 -5.99 -16.84 -8.49
C PHE A 16 -5.79 -15.80 -9.59
N ASN A 17 -6.87 -15.44 -10.28
CA ASN A 17 -6.85 -14.44 -11.33
C ASN A 17 -6.50 -13.07 -10.73
N ALA A 18 -5.48 -12.40 -11.27
CA ALA A 18 -5.11 -11.07 -10.82
C ALA A 18 -6.16 -10.01 -11.17
N GLU A 19 -6.96 -10.23 -12.22
CA GLU A 19 -7.97 -9.29 -12.73
C GLU A 19 -9.32 -9.37 -11.98
N THR A 20 -9.37 -10.10 -10.86
CA THR A 20 -10.54 -10.17 -9.98
C THR A 20 -10.20 -9.65 -8.58
N LEU A 21 -11.20 -9.09 -7.91
CA LEU A 21 -11.02 -8.58 -6.55
C LEU A 21 -10.79 -9.73 -5.57
N HIS A 22 -9.71 -9.61 -4.79
CA HIS A 22 -9.35 -10.55 -3.74
C HIS A 22 -8.92 -9.79 -2.48
N THR A 23 -9.26 -10.31 -1.30
CA THR A 23 -8.78 -9.82 -0.01
C THR A 23 -7.70 -10.75 0.53
N VAL A 24 -8.08 -11.99 0.86
CA VAL A 24 -7.21 -13.08 1.28
C VAL A 24 -7.48 -14.32 0.41
N CYS A 25 -6.64 -15.35 0.54
CA CYS A 25 -6.85 -16.63 -0.13
C CYS A 25 -8.22 -17.23 0.25
N PRO A 26 -9.14 -17.45 -0.71
CA PRO A 26 -10.46 -18.03 -0.44
C PRO A 26 -10.43 -19.45 0.14
N LYS A 27 -9.30 -20.16 0.01
CA LYS A 27 -9.16 -21.55 0.48
C LYS A 27 -8.64 -21.67 1.92
N CYS A 28 -7.85 -20.70 2.39
CA CYS A 28 -7.15 -20.82 3.68
C CYS A 28 -7.03 -19.52 4.47
N GLY A 29 -7.56 -18.40 3.96
CA GLY A 29 -7.56 -17.10 4.64
C GLY A 29 -6.19 -16.41 4.76
N LYS A 30 -5.14 -16.92 4.11
CA LYS A 30 -3.78 -16.34 4.16
C LYS A 30 -3.54 -15.31 3.04
N PRO A 31 -2.56 -14.40 3.19
CA PRO A 31 -2.26 -13.39 2.18
C PRO A 31 -1.92 -13.97 0.80
N LEU A 32 -2.25 -13.20 -0.23
CA LEU A 32 -1.91 -13.47 -1.63
C LEU A 32 -0.68 -12.65 -2.04
N LEU A 33 0.20 -13.27 -2.81
CA LEU A 33 1.41 -12.67 -3.38
C LEU A 33 1.17 -12.36 -4.85
N ALA A 34 1.53 -11.15 -5.28
CA ALA A 34 1.56 -10.80 -6.70
C ALA A 34 2.74 -11.51 -7.41
N ARG A 35 2.45 -12.24 -8.48
CA ARG A 35 3.45 -12.93 -9.31
C ARG A 35 3.58 -12.25 -10.67
N TYR A 36 4.79 -12.22 -11.20
CA TYR A 36 5.15 -11.48 -12.41
C TYR A 36 5.88 -12.38 -13.39
N ASP A 37 5.74 -12.11 -14.69
CA ASP A 37 6.58 -12.70 -15.72
C ASP A 37 7.95 -12.00 -15.72
N LEU A 38 8.86 -12.51 -14.87
CA LEU A 38 10.18 -11.92 -14.70
C LEU A 38 11.09 -12.08 -15.91
N GLU A 39 10.86 -13.10 -16.74
CA GLU A 39 11.61 -13.30 -17.99
C GLU A 39 11.28 -12.19 -18.99
N SER A 40 10.01 -11.81 -19.08
CA SER A 40 9.59 -10.68 -19.91
C SER A 40 9.98 -9.32 -19.31
N VAL A 41 9.97 -9.16 -17.98
CA VAL A 41 10.52 -7.95 -17.32
C VAL A 41 12.00 -7.79 -17.67
N LYS A 42 12.80 -8.85 -17.55
CA LYS A 42 14.25 -8.80 -17.84
C LYS A 42 14.56 -8.38 -19.28
N LYS A 43 13.68 -8.72 -20.22
CA LYS A 43 13.81 -8.33 -21.64
C LYS A 43 13.36 -6.90 -21.92
N SER A 44 12.50 -6.33 -21.07
CA SER A 44 11.86 -5.02 -21.30
C SER A 44 12.42 -3.90 -20.42
N LEU A 45 13.06 -4.23 -19.30
CA LEU A 45 13.57 -3.27 -18.33
C LEU A 45 15.06 -3.53 -18.04
N GLY A 46 15.91 -2.64 -18.54
CA GLY A 46 17.31 -2.52 -18.20
C GLY A 46 17.54 -1.59 -16.99
N ARG A 47 18.73 -1.67 -16.40
CA ARG A 47 19.13 -0.80 -15.29
C ARG A 47 19.24 0.66 -15.73
N ASP A 48 19.78 0.89 -16.92
CA ASP A 48 20.06 2.24 -17.43
C ASP A 48 18.76 2.96 -17.85
N ASP A 49 17.72 2.21 -18.24
CA ASP A 49 16.38 2.76 -18.51
C ASP A 49 15.79 3.48 -17.29
N LEU A 50 16.22 3.12 -16.08
CA LEU A 50 15.75 3.74 -14.86
C LEU A 50 16.34 5.14 -14.62
N ILE A 51 17.46 5.49 -15.25
CA ILE A 51 18.20 6.73 -14.98
C ILE A 51 17.38 7.96 -15.41
N GLU A 52 16.76 7.90 -16.59
CA GLU A 52 15.99 9.02 -17.16
C GLU A 52 14.51 9.02 -16.72
N ARG A 53 14.06 7.94 -16.06
CA ARG A 53 12.68 7.84 -15.58
C ARG A 53 12.44 8.76 -14.39
N VAL A 54 11.17 9.12 -14.23
CA VAL A 54 10.67 9.91 -13.09
C VAL A 54 11.21 9.40 -11.75
N ALA A 55 11.56 10.33 -10.87
CA ALA A 55 12.01 10.06 -9.51
C ALA A 55 10.83 9.70 -8.58
N SER A 56 10.15 8.59 -8.86
CA SER A 56 9.04 8.07 -8.05
C SER A 56 9.03 6.54 -8.03
N LEU A 57 8.15 5.95 -7.21
CA LEU A 57 7.89 4.50 -7.21
C LEU A 57 7.52 3.99 -8.61
N TRP A 58 6.83 4.81 -9.40
CA TRP A 58 6.32 4.44 -10.71
C TRP A 58 7.39 4.26 -11.78
N ARG A 59 8.67 4.57 -11.51
CA ARG A 59 9.78 4.24 -12.42
C ARG A 59 9.92 2.75 -12.70
N TYR A 60 9.35 1.89 -11.86
CA TYR A 60 9.39 0.43 -11.98
C TYR A 60 8.09 -0.14 -12.60
N ARG A 61 7.45 0.56 -13.55
CA ARG A 61 6.09 0.23 -14.07
C ARG A 61 5.86 -1.25 -14.36
N GLU A 62 6.86 -1.91 -14.92
CA GLU A 62 6.86 -3.32 -15.32
C GLU A 62 6.61 -4.27 -14.15
N LEU A 63 7.03 -3.88 -12.94
CA LEU A 63 6.98 -4.65 -11.69
C LEU A 63 5.87 -4.19 -10.73
N LEU A 64 4.97 -3.31 -11.16
CA LEU A 64 3.85 -2.81 -10.36
C LEU A 64 2.52 -3.36 -10.87
N PRO A 65 1.52 -3.63 -10.03
CA PRO A 65 0.35 -4.43 -10.39
C PRO A 65 -0.77 -3.66 -11.13
N VAL A 66 -0.47 -2.50 -11.71
CA VAL A 66 -1.45 -1.63 -12.39
C VAL A 66 -1.24 -1.67 -13.90
N ARG A 67 -2.26 -2.11 -14.64
CA ARG A 67 -2.22 -2.34 -16.09
C ARG A 67 -2.21 -1.02 -16.87
N GLU A 68 -3.20 -0.17 -16.59
CA GLU A 68 -3.47 1.06 -17.31
C GLU A 68 -3.05 2.29 -16.50
N ASP A 69 -2.27 3.18 -17.11
CA ASP A 69 -1.72 4.35 -16.42
C ASP A 69 -2.82 5.33 -15.95
N ALA A 70 -4.01 5.32 -16.57
CA ALA A 70 -5.16 6.11 -16.13
C ALA A 70 -5.65 5.74 -14.71
N ASN A 71 -5.31 4.55 -14.22
CA ASN A 71 -5.67 4.07 -12.89
C ASN A 71 -4.62 4.39 -11.82
N ILE A 72 -3.51 5.03 -12.19
CA ILE A 72 -2.48 5.46 -11.24
C ILE A 72 -3.05 6.52 -10.30
N VAL A 73 -3.01 6.22 -9.00
CA VAL A 73 -3.32 7.13 -7.90
C VAL A 73 -2.02 7.37 -7.14
N SER A 74 -1.35 8.49 -7.43
CA SER A 74 -0.07 8.85 -6.82
C SER A 74 -0.14 10.21 -6.14
N LEU A 75 0.65 10.35 -5.07
CA LEU A 75 0.96 11.58 -4.36
C LEU A 75 2.45 11.95 -4.45
N GLY A 76 3.23 11.22 -5.27
CA GLY A 76 4.67 11.43 -5.46
C GLY A 76 5.56 10.53 -4.59
N GLU A 77 5.00 9.45 -4.03
CA GLU A 77 5.74 8.47 -3.23
C GLU A 77 6.89 7.76 -3.96
N GLY A 78 7.85 7.30 -3.17
CA GLY A 78 9.05 6.59 -3.62
C GLY A 78 10.25 7.51 -3.84
N TYR A 79 11.32 6.93 -4.37
CA TYR A 79 12.60 7.62 -4.64
C TYR A 79 13.14 8.46 -3.45
N THR A 80 12.84 8.04 -2.22
CA THR A 80 13.31 8.70 -1.00
C THR A 80 14.84 8.63 -0.85
N PRO A 81 15.46 9.54 -0.10
CA PRO A 81 16.91 9.58 0.06
C PRO A 81 17.52 8.29 0.64
N LEU A 82 18.74 7.97 0.21
CA LEU A 82 19.62 7.00 0.85
C LEU A 82 20.79 7.76 1.48
N ILE A 83 20.69 8.02 2.78
CA ILE A 83 21.58 8.92 3.51
C ILE A 83 22.76 8.12 4.07
N HIS A 84 23.99 8.51 3.75
CA HIS A 84 25.19 7.93 4.36
C HIS A 84 25.37 8.48 5.78
N ALA A 85 25.14 7.66 6.80
CA ALA A 85 25.18 8.05 8.20
C ALA A 85 26.60 7.92 8.78
N ALA A 86 27.58 8.59 8.16
CA ALA A 86 29.01 8.40 8.41
C ALA A 86 29.40 8.50 9.89
N ARG A 87 28.91 9.52 10.62
CA ARG A 87 29.25 9.73 12.05
C ARG A 87 28.70 8.61 12.96
N SER A 88 27.48 8.16 12.71
CA SER A 88 26.89 7.04 13.45
C SER A 88 27.58 5.73 13.08
N GLY A 89 27.92 5.55 11.81
CA GLY A 89 28.68 4.42 11.31
C GLY A 89 30.03 4.29 12.01
N ALA A 90 30.81 5.37 12.07
CA ALA A 90 32.10 5.40 12.76
C ALA A 90 32.00 4.99 14.25
N ARG A 91 30.97 5.47 14.96
CA ARG A 91 30.72 5.09 16.37
C ARG A 91 30.39 3.60 16.55
N LEU A 92 29.86 2.96 15.52
CA LEU A 92 29.45 1.55 15.53
C LEU A 92 30.48 0.62 14.85
N GLY A 93 31.62 1.15 14.38
CA GLY A 93 32.59 0.37 13.60
C GLY A 93 32.11 -0.02 12.20
N MET A 94 31.18 0.75 11.62
CA MET A 94 30.58 0.51 10.31
C MET A 94 30.94 1.63 9.32
N GLU A 95 31.76 1.32 8.31
CA GLU A 95 32.14 2.29 7.27
C GLU A 95 30.97 2.66 6.34
N ARG A 96 30.07 1.70 6.09
CA ARG A 96 28.98 1.79 5.11
C ARG A 96 27.61 1.68 5.77
N LEU A 97 27.34 2.56 6.74
CA LEU A 97 26.01 2.70 7.34
C LEU A 97 25.15 3.68 6.53
N PHE A 98 24.03 3.20 5.98
CA PHE A 98 23.07 4.01 5.24
C PHE A 98 21.68 3.96 5.88
N ILE A 99 20.94 5.06 5.75
CA ILE A 99 19.54 5.19 6.17
C ILE A 99 18.70 5.45 4.95
N LYS A 100 17.72 4.57 4.68
CA LYS A 100 16.70 4.79 3.67
C LYS A 100 15.53 5.53 4.34
N ASP A 101 15.44 6.83 4.12
CA ASP A 101 14.50 7.69 4.84
C ASP A 101 13.11 7.69 4.18
N GLU A 102 12.32 6.66 4.50
CA GLU A 102 10.94 6.56 4.01
C GLU A 102 9.95 7.49 4.72
N GLY A 103 10.40 8.28 5.70
CA GLY A 103 9.58 9.28 6.38
C GLY A 103 9.25 10.49 5.48
N LEU A 104 9.99 10.67 4.39
CA LEU A 104 9.76 11.75 3.42
C LEU A 104 8.75 11.40 2.32
N ASN A 105 8.15 10.21 2.37
CA ASN A 105 7.01 9.91 1.52
C ASN A 105 5.80 10.78 1.89
N PRO A 106 4.80 10.89 1.00
CA PRO A 106 3.47 11.35 1.34
C PRO A 106 2.97 10.69 2.64
N THR A 107 2.21 11.42 3.45
CA THR A 107 1.70 10.97 4.76
C THR A 107 2.80 10.53 5.76
N GLY A 108 4.05 10.93 5.57
CA GLY A 108 5.12 10.80 6.56
C GLY A 108 5.62 9.37 6.82
N SER A 109 5.32 8.39 5.95
CA SER A 109 5.78 7.02 6.17
C SER A 109 5.85 6.16 4.91
N PHE A 110 6.58 5.04 5.02
CA PHE A 110 6.66 4.02 3.96
C PHE A 110 5.31 3.41 3.56
N LYS A 111 4.25 3.59 4.35
CA LYS A 111 2.91 3.06 4.02
C LYS A 111 2.35 3.68 2.73
N ALA A 112 2.77 4.89 2.38
CA ALA A 112 2.44 5.52 1.12
C ALA A 112 2.75 4.65 -0.11
N CYS A 113 3.92 4.00 -0.14
CA CYS A 113 4.31 3.13 -1.24
C CYS A 113 3.33 1.96 -1.45
N GLY A 114 2.90 1.33 -0.35
CA GLY A 114 1.96 0.20 -0.41
C GLY A 114 0.54 0.63 -0.73
N LEU A 115 0.05 1.70 -0.08
CA LEU A 115 -1.32 2.18 -0.26
C LEU A 115 -1.53 2.85 -1.62
N CYS A 116 -0.51 3.48 -2.19
CA CYS A 116 -0.50 3.89 -3.58
C CYS A 116 -0.83 2.72 -4.52
N MET A 117 -0.14 1.58 -4.35
CA MET A 117 -0.39 0.39 -5.19
C MET A 117 -1.77 -0.20 -4.95
N ALA A 118 -2.16 -0.36 -3.68
CA ALA A 118 -3.44 -0.94 -3.31
C ALA A 118 -4.62 -0.13 -3.87
N ILE A 119 -4.60 1.19 -3.69
CA ILE A 119 -5.68 2.07 -4.16
C ILE A 119 -5.67 2.21 -5.68
N SER A 120 -4.50 2.31 -6.32
CA SER A 120 -4.44 2.32 -7.80
C SER A 120 -5.02 1.05 -8.41
N ARG A 121 -4.70 -0.12 -7.83
CA ARG A 121 -5.26 -1.40 -8.29
C ARG A 121 -6.75 -1.53 -7.95
N ALA A 122 -7.18 -1.07 -6.77
CA ALA A 122 -8.59 -1.04 -6.41
C ALA A 122 -9.40 -0.19 -7.42
N LYS A 123 -8.87 0.98 -7.80
CA LYS A 123 -9.46 1.86 -8.82
C LYS A 123 -9.61 1.14 -10.15
N GLU A 124 -8.55 0.47 -10.59
CA GLU A 124 -8.54 -0.30 -11.85
C GLU A 124 -9.57 -1.44 -11.85
N LEU A 125 -9.83 -2.05 -10.70
CA LEU A 125 -10.82 -3.10 -10.53
C LEU A 125 -12.24 -2.57 -10.23
N GLY A 126 -12.46 -1.25 -10.30
CA GLY A 126 -13.77 -0.62 -10.13
C GLY A 126 -14.26 -0.48 -8.70
N VAL A 127 -13.36 -0.57 -7.71
CA VAL A 127 -13.69 -0.37 -6.29
C VAL A 127 -14.01 1.10 -6.01
N THR A 128 -15.07 1.36 -5.25
CA THR A 128 -15.50 2.73 -4.88
C THR A 128 -15.36 3.03 -3.40
N GLU A 129 -15.27 2.00 -2.56
CA GLU A 129 -15.15 2.12 -1.10
C GLU A 129 -14.03 1.20 -0.61
N VAL A 130 -13.28 1.62 0.40
CA VAL A 130 -12.16 0.83 0.96
C VAL A 130 -12.23 0.83 2.47
N VAL A 131 -11.82 -0.27 3.08
CA VAL A 131 -11.92 -0.48 4.52
C VAL A 131 -10.55 -0.87 5.09
N ILE A 132 -10.17 -0.29 6.23
CA ILE A 132 -8.98 -0.74 6.96
C ILE A 132 -9.19 -0.72 8.48
N PRO A 133 -8.90 -1.82 9.18
CA PRO A 133 -8.73 -1.81 10.62
C PRO A 133 -7.29 -1.43 10.96
N SER A 134 -7.02 -0.14 11.20
CA SER A 134 -5.67 0.33 11.52
C SER A 134 -5.68 1.54 12.44
N ALA A 135 -4.74 1.55 13.39
CA ALA A 135 -4.58 2.56 14.43
C ALA A 135 -3.44 3.56 14.16
N GLY A 136 -2.90 3.62 12.93
CA GLY A 136 -1.70 4.42 12.64
C GLY A 136 -1.47 4.69 11.16
N ASN A 137 -0.22 4.79 10.74
CA ASN A 137 0.20 5.25 9.41
C ASN A 137 -0.51 4.61 8.21
N ALA A 138 -0.98 3.36 8.31
CA ALA A 138 -1.70 2.71 7.21
C ALA A 138 -3.12 3.30 7.03
N ALA A 139 -3.79 3.69 8.11
CA ALA A 139 -5.07 4.38 8.06
C ALA A 139 -4.95 5.76 7.42
N GLY A 140 -3.96 6.54 7.87
CA GLY A 140 -3.67 7.87 7.31
C GLY A 140 -3.33 7.79 5.81
N ALA A 141 -2.43 6.88 5.44
CA ALA A 141 -2.09 6.63 4.04
C ALA A 141 -3.33 6.21 3.23
N MET A 142 -4.08 5.19 3.65
CA MET A 142 -5.26 4.75 2.89
C MET A 142 -6.26 5.90 2.70
N SER A 143 -6.51 6.68 3.74
CA SER A 143 -7.41 7.83 3.68
C SER A 143 -6.96 8.86 2.65
N ALA A 144 -5.67 9.22 2.64
CA ALA A 144 -5.12 10.18 1.67
C ALA A 144 -5.24 9.68 0.21
N TYR A 145 -4.88 8.42 -0.05
CA TYR A 145 -4.95 7.86 -1.41
C TYR A 145 -6.41 7.61 -1.85
N ALA A 146 -7.29 7.17 -0.95
CA ALA A 146 -8.71 7.04 -1.25
C ALA A 146 -9.34 8.39 -1.63
N ALA A 147 -9.05 9.44 -0.86
CA ALA A 147 -9.48 10.81 -1.18
C ALA A 147 -8.98 11.26 -2.55
N ARG A 148 -7.70 11.00 -2.86
CA ARG A 148 -7.11 11.29 -4.18
C ARG A 148 -7.79 10.51 -5.32
N ALA A 149 -8.25 9.30 -5.05
CA ALA A 149 -8.93 8.43 -6.01
C ALA A 149 -10.44 8.72 -6.14
N GLY A 150 -11.02 9.55 -5.26
CA GLY A 150 -12.47 9.74 -5.16
C GLY A 150 -13.22 8.54 -4.57
N MET A 151 -12.54 7.71 -3.77
CA MET A 151 -13.14 6.57 -3.06
C MET A 151 -13.54 6.96 -1.65
N LYS A 152 -14.57 6.32 -1.09
CA LYS A 152 -14.87 6.44 0.34
C LYS A 152 -13.93 5.56 1.15
N ALA A 153 -13.43 6.06 2.27
CA ALA A 153 -12.54 5.34 3.16
C ALA A 153 -13.22 5.11 4.51
N HIS A 154 -13.33 3.85 4.92
CA HIS A 154 -13.84 3.44 6.23
C HIS A 154 -12.69 2.96 7.10
N VAL A 155 -12.43 3.65 8.20
CA VAL A 155 -11.29 3.39 9.07
C VAL A 155 -11.78 2.95 10.44
N PHE A 156 -11.42 1.73 10.84
CA PHE A 156 -11.78 1.18 12.16
C PHE A 156 -10.56 1.26 13.09
N MET A 157 -10.70 2.01 14.18
CA MET A 157 -9.62 2.26 15.15
C MET A 157 -10.11 2.01 16.59
N PRO A 158 -9.23 1.54 17.49
CA PRO A 158 -9.52 1.55 18.92
C PRO A 158 -9.86 2.94 19.46
N SER A 159 -10.77 3.00 20.43
CA SER A 159 -11.25 4.23 21.07
C SER A 159 -10.18 4.96 21.89
N ASP A 160 -9.01 4.35 22.12
CA ASP A 160 -7.85 4.89 22.83
C ASP A 160 -6.72 5.38 21.90
N VAL A 161 -6.88 5.26 20.57
CA VAL A 161 -5.87 5.71 19.59
C VAL A 161 -5.50 7.20 19.78
N PRO A 162 -4.22 7.59 19.74
CA PRO A 162 -3.85 8.99 19.86
C PRO A 162 -4.61 9.89 18.86
N LEU A 163 -5.10 11.03 19.35
CA LEU A 163 -5.90 11.98 18.57
C LEU A 163 -5.30 12.35 17.19
N PRO A 164 -3.97 12.54 17.02
CA PRO A 164 -3.40 12.87 15.71
C PRO A 164 -3.73 11.88 14.60
N PHE A 165 -3.78 10.57 14.88
CA PHE A 165 -4.10 9.57 13.86
C PHE A 165 -5.56 9.63 13.41
N ARG A 166 -6.47 9.94 14.34
CA ARG A 166 -7.90 10.12 14.04
C ARG A 166 -8.10 11.37 13.18
N LEU A 167 -7.46 12.47 13.58
CA LEU A 167 -7.54 13.74 12.88
C LEU A 167 -6.94 13.66 11.48
N GLU A 168 -5.82 12.96 11.29
CA GLU A 168 -5.24 12.74 9.96
C GLU A 168 -6.24 12.04 9.03
N CYS A 169 -6.85 10.95 9.46
CA CYS A 169 -7.83 10.22 8.65
C CYS A 169 -9.06 11.08 8.34
N ALA A 170 -9.63 11.73 9.35
CA ALA A 170 -10.80 12.59 9.19
C ALA A 170 -10.51 13.82 8.30
N ALA A 171 -9.31 14.40 8.37
CA ALA A 171 -8.90 15.51 7.53
C ALA A 171 -8.82 15.14 6.04
N TYR A 172 -8.49 13.88 5.73
CA TYR A 172 -8.59 13.35 4.36
C TYR A 172 -10.01 12.92 3.97
N GLY A 173 -11.01 13.04 4.87
CA GLY A 173 -12.41 12.72 4.59
C GLY A 173 -12.78 11.25 4.79
N ALA A 174 -12.00 10.48 5.55
CA ALA A 174 -12.38 9.12 5.92
C ALA A 174 -13.46 9.09 7.01
N ASP A 175 -14.34 8.10 6.92
CA ASP A 175 -15.30 7.75 7.95
C ASP A 175 -14.57 6.97 9.05
N VAL A 176 -14.31 7.64 10.18
CA VAL A 176 -13.56 7.06 11.32
C VAL A 176 -14.53 6.42 12.31
N HIS A 177 -14.49 5.10 12.40
CA HIS A 177 -15.25 4.28 13.33
C HIS A 177 -14.38 3.94 14.55
N LEU A 178 -14.75 4.47 15.71
CA LEU A 178 -14.08 4.18 16.97
C LEU A 178 -14.73 2.98 17.65
N ILE A 179 -13.91 1.98 17.97
CA ILE A 179 -14.34 0.74 18.61
C ILE A 179 -13.83 0.71 20.04
N ASP A 180 -14.72 0.46 20.99
CA ASP A 180 -14.33 0.21 22.37
C ASP A 180 -13.77 -1.21 22.49
N GLY A 181 -12.46 -1.34 22.28
CA GLY A 181 -11.77 -2.61 22.20
C GLY A 181 -10.40 -2.51 21.55
N LEU A 182 -9.79 -3.67 21.30
CA LEU A 182 -8.47 -3.79 20.71
C LEU A 182 -8.52 -3.76 19.18
N ILE A 183 -7.35 -3.68 18.55
CA ILE A 183 -7.24 -3.71 17.08
C ILE A 183 -7.83 -4.99 16.46
N THR A 184 -7.84 -6.10 17.21
CA THR A 184 -8.50 -7.34 16.80
C THR A 184 -10.01 -7.19 16.69
N ASP A 185 -10.61 -6.41 17.59
CA ASP A 185 -12.04 -6.15 17.62
C ASP A 185 -12.43 -5.20 16.48
N CYS A 186 -11.57 -4.21 16.20
CA CYS A 186 -11.68 -3.36 15.01
C CYS A 186 -11.65 -4.19 13.72
N GLY A 187 -10.77 -5.19 13.64
CA GLY A 187 -10.70 -6.11 12.51
C GLY A 187 -12.00 -6.90 12.31
N ARG A 188 -12.58 -7.43 13.39
CA ARG A 188 -13.86 -8.14 13.32
C ARG A 188 -15.00 -7.23 12.86
N GLU A 189 -15.10 -6.03 13.43
CA GLU A 189 -16.14 -5.07 13.07
C GLU A 189 -15.98 -4.58 11.63
N ALA A 190 -14.76 -4.27 11.20
CA ALA A 190 -14.45 -3.87 9.83
C ALA A 190 -14.90 -4.94 8.82
N HIS A 191 -14.63 -6.21 9.09
CA HIS A 191 -15.08 -7.31 8.25
C HIS A 191 -16.61 -7.43 8.23
N ALA A 192 -17.27 -7.38 9.40
CA ALA A 192 -18.72 -7.49 9.48
C ALA A 192 -19.44 -6.35 8.75
N GLN A 193 -18.94 -5.11 8.87
CA GLN A 193 -19.51 -3.95 8.18
C GLN A 193 -19.22 -3.96 6.68
N ALA A 194 -18.01 -4.38 6.27
CA ALA A 194 -17.70 -4.52 4.85
C ALA A 194 -18.62 -5.54 4.16
N GLU A 195 -18.86 -6.70 4.78
CA GLU A 195 -19.79 -7.71 4.24
C GLU A 195 -21.23 -7.19 4.20
N LYS A 196 -21.69 -6.56 5.28
CA LYS A 196 -23.06 -6.05 5.40
C LYS A 196 -23.37 -4.97 4.37
N ASN A 197 -22.44 -4.04 4.17
CA ASN A 197 -22.65 -2.87 3.32
C ASN A 197 -22.06 -3.05 1.90
N ARG A 198 -21.38 -4.17 1.64
CA ARG A 198 -20.68 -4.47 0.37
C ARG A 198 -19.61 -3.44 0.03
N TRP A 199 -18.83 -3.07 1.05
CA TRP A 199 -17.62 -2.27 0.89
C TRP A 199 -16.45 -3.11 0.38
#